data_AF-A0A6L7KM27-F1
#
_entry.id   AF-A0A6L7KM27-F1
#
_cell.length_a   1.000
_cell.length_b   1.000
_cell.length_c   1.000
_cell.angle_alpha   90.00
_cell.angle_beta   90.00
_cell.angle_gamma   90.00
#
_symmetry.space_group_name_H-M   'P 1'
#
loop_
_entity.id
_entity.type
_entity.pdbx_description
1 polymer ?
#
loop_
_entity_poly.entity_id
_entity_poly.type
_entity_poly.pdbx_seq_one_letter_code
_entity_poly.pdbx_strand_id
1 'polypeptide(L)'
;MGAYILRRLLLIVPTLFGIMLINFTLTQFVPGGPIEHLLARLEGSGDVFQTISGGGGDVDVSVGSDAGDSGYVGARGLPKEFIEELEREFGFDKPAHVRFFNMIWNYLRFDFGESFFRSISVVDLVIEKMPVSITLGLWSTVIAYLISI
;
A
#
# COMPACT_ATOMS: atom_id res chain seq x y z
N MET A 1 35.25 -12.01 23.05
CA MET A 1 34.35 -12.17 21.87
C MET A 1 32.87 -11.86 22.19
N GLY A 2 32.27 -12.41 23.25
CA GLY A 2 30.85 -12.19 23.57
C GLY A 2 30.44 -10.72 23.75
N ALA A 3 31.24 -9.91 24.45
CA ALA A 3 30.96 -8.48 24.63
C ALA A 3 30.92 -7.69 23.31
N TYR A 4 31.72 -8.08 22.31
CA TYR A 4 31.72 -7.46 20.98
C TYR A 4 30.45 -7.82 20.20
N ILE A 5 30.06 -9.10 20.22
CA ILE A 5 28.84 -9.59 19.56
C ILE A 5 27.60 -8.93 20.17
N LEU A 6 27.53 -8.83 21.50
CA LEU A 6 26.43 -8.19 22.21
C LEU A 6 26.35 -6.69 21.88
N ARG A 7 27.49 -6.00 21.83
CA ARG A 7 27.55 -4.58 21.45
C ARG A 7 27.10 -4.37 20.01
N ARG A 8 27.43 -5.29 19.11
CA ARG A 8 27.00 -5.25 17.70
C ARG A 8 25.50 -5.51 17.56
N LEU A 9 24.96 -6.52 18.25
CA LEU A 9 23.52 -6.80 18.30
C LEU A 9 22.72 -5.63 18.88
N LEU A 10 23.23 -5.02 19.95
CA LEU A 10 22.59 -3.86 20.57
C LEU A 10 22.61 -2.65 19.63
N LEU A 11 23.69 -2.45 18.85
CA LEU A 11 23.78 -1.39 17.84
C LEU A 11 22.86 -1.60 16.62
N ILE A 12 22.49 -2.84 16.31
CA ILE A 12 21.56 -3.14 15.19
C ILE A 12 20.17 -2.55 15.46
N VAL A 13 19.69 -2.61 16.70
CA VAL A 13 18.35 -2.12 17.07
C VAL A 13 18.16 -0.61 16.75
N PRO A 14 19.04 0.32 17.19
CA PRO A 14 18.94 1.73 16.82
C PRO A 14 19.12 1.97 15.33
N THR A 15 19.99 1.24 14.64
CA THR A 15 20.14 1.41 13.18
C THR A 15 18.89 0.99 12.42
N LEU A 16 18.27 -0.14 12.81
CA LEU A 16 17.03 -0.59 12.20
C LEU A 16 15.90 0.38 12.50
N PHE A 17 15.78 0.84 13.75
CA PHE A 17 14.80 1.84 14.13
C PHE A 17 14.94 3.14 13.32
N GLY A 18 16.17 3.63 13.13
CA GLY A 18 16.45 4.80 12.31
C GLY A 18 16.02 4.62 10.86
N ILE A 19 16.39 3.49 10.23
CA ILE A 19 16.01 3.18 8.84
C ILE A 19 14.48 3.01 8.70
N MET A 20 13.83 2.34 9.66
CA MET A 20 12.37 2.18 9.67
C MET A 20 11.65 3.51 9.84
N LEU A 21 12.14 4.39 10.72
CA LEU A 21 11.59 5.72 10.91
C LEU A 21 11.72 6.55 9.64
N ILE A 22 12.89 6.54 9.00
CA ILE A 22 13.09 7.22 7.72
C ILE A 22 12.13 6.68 6.64
N ASN A 23 12.00 5.36 6.49
CA ASN A 23 11.07 4.77 5.52
C ASN A 23 9.61 5.12 5.83
N PHE A 24 9.18 5.02 7.09
CA PHE A 24 7.83 5.36 7.50
C PHE A 24 7.51 6.83 7.19
N THR A 25 8.44 7.72 7.54
CA THR A 25 8.33 9.15 7.25
C THR A 25 8.31 9.40 5.74
N LEU A 26 9.15 8.72 4.96
CA LEU A 26 9.15 8.83 3.50
C LEU A 26 7.79 8.41 2.90
N THR A 27 7.25 7.27 3.33
CA THR A 27 5.92 6.80 2.89
C THR A 27 4.81 7.76 3.30
N GLN A 28 4.92 8.39 4.47
CA GLN A 28 3.94 9.36 4.94
C GLN A 28 4.02 10.71 4.20
N PHE A 29 5.17 11.02 3.59
CA PHE A 29 5.35 12.20 2.75
C PHE A 29 4.93 12.01 1.30
N VAL A 30 4.66 10.79 0.84
CA VAL A 30 4.09 10.55 -0.49
C VAL A 30 2.61 10.91 -0.45
N PRO A 31 2.16 11.99 -1.13
CA PRO A 31 0.74 12.32 -1.21
C PRO A 31 0.04 11.30 -2.12
N GLY A 32 -1.05 10.73 -1.64
CA GLY A 32 -1.76 9.60 -2.27
C GLY A 32 -1.81 8.41 -1.32
N GLY A 33 -2.82 8.41 -0.43
CA GLY A 33 -3.08 7.23 0.37
C GLY A 33 -3.53 6.06 -0.53
N PRO A 34 -3.38 4.80 -0.07
CA PRO A 34 -3.99 3.64 -0.74
C PRO A 34 -5.51 3.84 -0.96
N ILE A 35 -6.16 4.55 -0.02
CA ILE A 35 -7.59 4.89 -0.06
C ILE A 35 -7.86 5.89 -1.19
N GLU A 36 -7.08 6.96 -1.35
CA GLU A 36 -7.23 7.88 -2.49
C GLU A 36 -7.11 7.15 -3.84
N HIS A 37 -6.19 6.20 -3.96
CA HIS A 37 -6.03 5.44 -5.21
C HIS A 37 -7.21 4.49 -5.46
N LEU A 38 -7.78 3.90 -4.41
CA LEU A 38 -9.01 3.11 -4.49
C LEU A 38 -10.21 4.00 -4.87
N LEU A 39 -10.34 5.17 -4.23
CA LEU A 39 -11.39 6.14 -4.52
C LEU A 39 -11.31 6.63 -5.97
N ALA A 40 -10.12 7.04 -6.41
CA ALA A 40 -9.87 7.51 -7.77
C ALA A 40 -10.14 6.44 -8.83
N ARG A 41 -9.89 5.16 -8.50
CA ARG A 41 -10.21 4.04 -9.39
C ARG A 41 -11.72 3.79 -9.48
N LEU A 42 -12.44 3.95 -8.38
CA LEU A 42 -13.90 3.79 -8.35
C LEU A 42 -14.60 4.97 -9.06
N GLU A 43 -14.15 6.19 -8.77
CA GLU A 43 -14.67 7.42 -9.38
C GLU A 43 -14.41 7.46 -10.89
N GLY A 44 -13.19 7.13 -11.34
CA GLY A 44 -12.86 7.05 -12.76
C GLY A 44 -13.57 5.93 -13.52
N SER A 45 -13.97 4.84 -12.84
CA SER A 45 -14.75 3.76 -13.47
C SER A 45 -16.21 4.14 -13.70
N GLY A 46 -16.79 5.03 -12.89
CA GLY A 46 -18.15 5.55 -13.08
C GLY A 46 -18.25 6.53 -14.26
N ASP A 47 -17.24 7.36 -14.44
CA ASP A 47 -17.18 8.39 -15.48
C ASP A 47 -17.00 7.78 -16.90
N VAL A 48 -16.20 6.71 -17.01
CA VAL A 48 -16.02 5.96 -18.26
C VAL A 48 -17.29 5.23 -18.69
N PHE A 49 -18.09 4.72 -17.73
CA PHE A 49 -19.38 4.09 -18.04
C PHE A 49 -20.37 5.10 -18.63
N GLN A 50 -20.39 6.36 -18.14
CA GLN A 50 -21.21 7.44 -18.73
C GLN A 50 -20.77 7.82 -20.15
N THR A 51 -19.45 7.82 -20.40
CA THR A 51 -18.90 8.14 -21.72
C THR A 51 -19.22 7.04 -22.76
N ILE A 52 -19.20 5.77 -22.33
CA ILE A 52 -19.52 4.61 -23.19
C ILE A 52 -21.03 4.43 -23.37
N SER A 53 -21.86 4.75 -22.37
CA SER A 53 -23.32 4.54 -22.44
C SER A 53 -24.07 5.61 -23.25
N GLY A 54 -23.37 6.50 -23.96
CA GLY A 54 -23.97 7.39 -24.95
C GLY A 54 -24.93 8.45 -24.37
N GLY A 55 -24.71 8.91 -23.14
CA GLY A 55 -25.46 10.01 -22.52
C GLY A 55 -24.97 11.40 -22.96
N GLY A 56 -24.55 11.55 -24.21
CA GLY A 56 -24.18 12.84 -24.80
C GLY A 56 -25.31 13.36 -25.67
N GLY A 57 -26.34 13.92 -25.04
CA GLY A 57 -27.45 14.58 -25.73
C GLY A 57 -27.60 16.00 -25.21
N ASP A 58 -27.12 16.96 -26.00
CA ASP A 58 -27.57 18.36 -25.96
C ASP A 58 -29.10 18.40 -25.87
N VAL A 59 -29.65 18.92 -24.78
CA VAL A 59 -31.03 19.42 -24.74
C VAL A 59 -31.03 20.71 -23.93
N ASP A 60 -30.73 21.80 -24.63
CA ASP A 60 -31.27 23.12 -24.34
C ASP A 60 -32.79 23.07 -24.60
N VAL A 61 -33.61 22.93 -23.55
CA VAL A 61 -35.05 23.29 -23.60
C VAL A 61 -35.49 23.90 -22.27
N SER A 62 -35.87 25.16 -22.39
CA SER A 62 -36.61 26.03 -21.49
C SER A 62 -37.91 25.45 -20.90
N VAL A 63 -38.11 25.73 -19.59
CA VAL A 63 -39.38 25.90 -18.83
C VAL A 63 -40.31 24.67 -18.71
N GLY A 64 -40.50 24.21 -17.47
CA GLY A 64 -41.67 23.40 -17.09
C GLY A 64 -41.44 22.54 -15.84
N SER A 65 -42.17 22.83 -14.78
CA SER A 65 -42.34 21.99 -13.58
C SER A 65 -42.87 20.58 -13.91
N ASP A 66 -42.20 19.52 -13.44
CA ASP A 66 -42.78 18.38 -12.69
C ASP A 66 -41.79 17.19 -12.62
N ALA A 67 -41.87 16.47 -11.49
CA ALA A 67 -41.49 15.08 -11.26
C ALA A 67 -40.19 14.50 -11.87
N GLY A 68 -39.23 14.21 -10.98
CA GLY A 68 -38.22 13.20 -11.24
C GLY A 68 -36.97 13.42 -10.41
N ASP A 69 -36.97 12.90 -9.18
CA ASP A 69 -35.76 12.63 -8.41
C ASP A 69 -34.90 11.58 -9.15
N SER A 70 -34.32 11.95 -10.27
CA SER A 70 -33.18 11.24 -10.86
C SER A 70 -31.92 11.82 -10.22
N GLY A 71 -31.83 11.64 -8.90
CA GLY A 71 -30.62 11.89 -8.13
C GLY A 71 -29.50 11.05 -8.72
N TYR A 72 -28.69 11.68 -9.57
CA TYR A 72 -27.42 11.18 -10.07
C TYR A 72 -26.60 10.62 -8.91
N VAL A 73 -26.53 9.28 -8.82
CA VAL A 73 -25.83 8.56 -7.75
C VAL A 73 -24.31 8.62 -7.93
N GLY A 74 -23.83 8.87 -9.15
CA GLY A 74 -22.39 8.96 -9.46
C GLY A 74 -21.70 10.26 -9.07
N ALA A 75 -22.45 11.36 -8.89
CA ALA A 75 -21.89 12.66 -8.46
C ALA A 75 -21.92 12.86 -6.93
N ARG A 76 -22.67 12.01 -6.22
CA ARG A 76 -22.54 11.88 -4.77
C ARG A 76 -21.37 10.94 -4.55
N GLY A 77 -20.20 11.50 -4.24
CA GLY A 77 -19.04 10.72 -3.79
C GLY A 77 -19.47 9.65 -2.78
N LEU A 78 -18.69 8.57 -2.74
CA LEU A 78 -18.98 7.35 -1.97
C LEU A 78 -19.67 7.67 -0.62
N PRO A 79 -20.72 6.91 -0.23
CA PRO A 79 -21.44 7.15 1.01
C PRO A 79 -20.43 7.26 2.15
N LYS A 80 -20.55 8.32 2.95
CA LYS A 80 -19.56 8.67 3.99
C LYS A 80 -19.29 7.50 4.96
N GLU A 81 -20.31 6.69 5.21
CA GLU A 81 -20.22 5.46 6.01
C GLU A 81 -19.22 4.44 5.42
N PHE A 82 -19.16 4.32 4.09
CA PHE A 82 -18.23 3.42 3.40
C PHE A 82 -16.80 3.96 3.42
N ILE A 83 -16.65 5.29 3.33
CA ILE A 83 -15.34 5.95 3.47
C ILE A 83 -14.81 5.77 4.90
N GLU A 84 -15.67 5.92 5.90
CA GLU A 84 -15.32 5.74 7.32
C GLU A 84 -14.99 4.28 7.66
N GLU A 85 -15.71 3.32 7.06
CA GLU A 85 -15.40 1.89 7.19
C GLU A 85 -14.07 1.52 6.50
N LEU A 86 -13.79 2.09 5.32
CA LEU A 86 -12.49 2.02 4.66
C LEU A 86 -11.38 2.66 5.52
N GLU A 87 -11.58 3.85 6.10
CA GLU A 87 -10.58 4.48 6.97
C GLU A 87 -10.25 3.65 8.22
N ARG A 88 -11.28 3.00 8.78
CA ARG A 88 -11.19 2.14 9.96
C ARG A 88 -10.48 0.83 9.66
N GLU A 89 -10.83 0.18 8.56
CA GLU A 89 -10.24 -1.09 8.11
C GLU A 89 -8.78 -0.90 7.64
N PHE A 90 -8.47 0.25 7.05
CA PHE A 90 -7.12 0.62 6.61
C PHE A 90 -6.29 1.27 7.73
N GLY A 91 -6.89 1.54 8.90
CA GLY A 91 -6.22 2.05 10.09
C GLY A 91 -5.67 3.47 9.96
N PHE A 92 -6.20 4.25 9.00
CA PHE A 92 -5.87 5.67 8.82
C PHE A 92 -6.52 6.57 9.89
N ASP A 93 -7.50 6.06 10.63
CA ASP A 93 -8.06 6.66 11.84
C ASP A 93 -7.02 6.95 12.94
N LYS A 94 -5.91 6.20 12.96
CA LYS A 94 -4.94 6.24 14.07
C LYS A 94 -3.84 7.26 13.79
N PRO A 95 -3.46 8.07 14.79
CA PRO A 95 -2.42 9.07 14.61
C PRO A 95 -1.08 8.41 14.25
N ALA A 96 -0.25 9.14 13.49
CA ALA A 96 0.97 8.63 12.84
C ALA A 96 1.88 7.80 13.77
N HIS A 97 2.03 8.24 15.02
CA HIS A 97 2.85 7.55 16.01
C HIS A 97 2.29 6.17 16.39
N VAL A 98 0.96 6.01 16.53
CA VAL A 98 0.34 4.72 16.82
C VAL A 98 0.52 3.74 15.66
N ARG A 99 0.45 4.22 14.41
CA ARG A 99 0.74 3.39 13.23
C ARG A 99 2.18 2.91 13.22
N PHE A 100 3.13 3.79 13.52
CA PHE A 100 4.55 3.46 13.60
C PHE A 100 4.85 2.42 14.69
N PHE A 101 4.27 2.57 15.89
CA PHE A 101 4.44 1.58 16.96
C PHE A 101 3.82 0.22 16.62
N ASN A 102 2.62 0.18 16.03
CA ASN A 102 2.03 -1.07 15.56
C ASN A 102 2.88 -1.73 14.47
N MET A 103 3.43 -0.95 13.54
CA MET A 103 4.35 -1.45 12.51
C MET A 103 5.59 -2.09 13.13
N ILE A 104 6.24 -1.42 14.09
CA ILE A 104 7.40 -1.96 14.82
C ILE A 104 7.04 -3.27 15.51
N TRP A 105 5.88 -3.30 16.17
CA TRP A 105 5.41 -4.46 16.92
C TRP A 105 5.15 -5.67 16.03
N ASN A 106 4.56 -5.46 14.85
CA ASN A 106 4.32 -6.50 13.86
C ASN A 106 5.65 -6.99 13.26
N TYR A 107 6.56 -6.08 12.89
CA TYR A 107 7.88 -6.44 12.36
C TYR A 107 8.70 -7.26 13.37
N LEU A 108 8.62 -6.95 14.67
CA LEU A 108 9.26 -7.73 15.73
C LEU A 108 8.72 -9.16 15.84
N ARG A 109 7.47 -9.41 15.43
CA ARG A 109 6.87 -10.74 15.35
C ARG A 109 7.10 -11.44 14.00
N PHE A 110 7.96 -10.86 13.16
CA PHE A 110 8.16 -11.29 11.77
C PHE A 110 6.88 -11.24 10.92
N ASP A 111 5.93 -10.39 11.33
CA ASP A 111 4.73 -10.10 10.57
C ASP A 111 4.96 -8.80 9.79
N PHE A 112 5.27 -8.96 8.51
CA PHE A 112 5.55 -7.85 7.59
C PHE A 112 4.27 -7.26 6.99
N GLY A 113 3.09 -7.77 7.37
CA GLY A 113 1.80 -7.36 6.85
C GLY A 113 1.44 -7.98 5.50
N GLU A 114 0.23 -7.64 5.03
CA GLU A 114 -0.34 -8.08 3.77
C GLU A 114 0.05 -7.14 2.62
N SER A 115 0.39 -7.71 1.46
CA SER A 115 0.76 -6.94 0.27
C SER A 115 -0.45 -6.22 -0.34
N PHE A 116 -0.51 -4.90 -0.16
CA PHE A 116 -1.54 -3.98 -0.71
C PHE A 116 -1.79 -4.08 -2.22
N PHE A 117 -0.85 -4.64 -3.00
CA PHE A 117 -0.96 -4.77 -4.46
C PHE A 117 -1.12 -6.21 -4.96
N ARG A 118 -0.81 -7.22 -4.14
CA ARG A 118 -0.80 -8.62 -4.59
C ARG A 118 -1.49 -9.63 -3.67
N SER A 119 -2.11 -9.20 -2.57
CA SER A 119 -2.89 -10.06 -1.67
C SER A 119 -2.17 -11.38 -1.34
N ILE A 120 -0.89 -11.27 -1.01
CA ILE A 120 -0.03 -12.34 -0.53
C ILE A 120 0.82 -11.78 0.60
N SER A 121 1.13 -12.63 1.58
CA SER A 121 2.04 -12.25 2.65
C SER A 121 3.43 -11.92 2.07
N VAL A 122 4.08 -10.90 2.62
CA VAL A 122 5.44 -10.55 2.18
C VAL A 122 6.43 -11.69 2.45
N VAL A 123 6.18 -12.50 3.49
CA VAL A 123 6.98 -13.68 3.83
C VAL A 123 6.95 -14.71 2.72
N ASP A 124 5.76 -15.03 2.20
CA ASP A 124 5.62 -15.99 1.09
C ASP A 124 6.31 -15.47 -0.17
N LEU A 125 6.20 -14.18 -0.45
CA LEU A 125 6.90 -13.55 -1.58
C LEU A 125 8.43 -13.62 -1.42
N VAL A 126 8.95 -13.38 -0.21
CA VAL A 126 10.38 -13.52 0.07
C VAL A 126 10.82 -14.96 -0.17
N ILE A 127 10.08 -15.95 0.37
CA ILE A 127 10.36 -17.38 0.17
C ILE A 127 10.34 -17.76 -1.31
N GLU A 128 9.40 -17.23 -2.08
CA GLU A 128 9.31 -17.46 -3.53
C GLU A 128 10.55 -16.94 -4.28
N LYS A 129 11.14 -15.81 -3.85
CA LYS A 129 12.32 -15.21 -4.49
C LYS A 129 13.66 -15.74 -3.95
N MET A 130 13.69 -16.35 -2.76
CA MET A 130 14.91 -16.95 -2.20
C MET A 130 15.64 -17.92 -3.14
N PRO A 131 15.00 -18.90 -3.81
CA PRO A 131 15.72 -19.87 -4.65
C PRO A 131 16.44 -19.22 -5.85
N VAL A 132 15.88 -18.14 -6.40
CA VAL A 132 16.54 -17.39 -7.49
C VAL A 132 17.82 -16.73 -7.00
N SER A 133 17.79 -16.08 -5.83
CA SER A 133 18.98 -15.43 -5.27
C SER A 133 20.06 -16.44 -4.89
N ILE A 134 19.66 -17.56 -4.27
CA ILE A 134 20.58 -18.64 -3.88
C ILE A 134 21.25 -19.26 -5.10
N THR A 135 20.49 -19.56 -6.18
CA THR A 135 21.06 -20.16 -7.38
C THR A 135 22.05 -19.23 -8.07
N LEU A 136 21.73 -17.94 -8.25
CA LEU A 136 22.65 -16.95 -8.81
C LEU A 136 23.91 -16.77 -7.95
N GLY A 137 23.75 -16.71 -6.63
CA GLY A 137 24.86 -16.62 -5.69
C GLY A 137 25.79 -17.83 -5.80
N LEU A 138 25.22 -19.04 -5.85
CA LEU A 138 25.98 -20.29 -5.95
C LEU A 138 26.72 -20.43 -7.28
N TRP A 139 26.09 -20.07 -8.40
CA TRP A 139 26.75 -20.00 -9.70
C TRP A 139 27.89 -18.98 -9.72
N SER A 140 27.68 -17.81 -9.09
CA SER A 140 28.71 -16.78 -8.97
C SER A 140 29.92 -17.29 -8.18
N THR A 141 29.72 -17.96 -7.04
CA THR A 141 30.83 -18.55 -6.27
C THR A 141 31.55 -19.64 -7.04
N VAL A 142 30.83 -20.53 -7.73
CA VAL A 142 31.44 -21.62 -8.52
C VAL A 142 32.32 -21.06 -9.64
N ILE A 143 31.81 -20.10 -10.42
CA ILE A 143 32.57 -19.48 -11.52
C ILE A 143 33.78 -18.72 -10.97
N ALA A 144 33.60 -17.94 -9.90
CA ALA A 144 34.70 -17.20 -9.28
C ALA A 144 35.82 -18.14 -8.80
N TYR A 145 35.47 -19.26 -8.19
CA TYR A 145 36.44 -20.24 -7.69
C TYR A 145 37.14 -20.99 -8.83
N LEU A 146 36.43 -21.31 -9.92
CA LEU A 146 37.00 -21.96 -11.10
C LEU A 146 37.98 -21.07 -11.88
N ILE A 147 37.75 -19.76 -11.92
CA ILE A 147 38.63 -18.81 -12.61
C ILE A 147 39.81 -18.39 -11.72
N SER A 148 39.60 -18.29 -10.41
CA SER A 148 40.60 -17.82 -9.46
C SER A 148 41.64 -18.86 -9.06
N ILE A 149 41.36 -20.15 -9.26
CA ILE A 149 42.28 -21.26 -8.96
C ILE A 149 42.98 -21.74 -10.23
#